data_AF-A0A538B639-F1
#
_entry.id   AF-A0A538B639-F1
#
_cell.length_a   1.000
_cell.length_b   1.000
_cell.length_c   1.000
_cell.angle_alpha   90.00
_cell.angle_beta   90.00
_cell.angle_gamma   90.00
#
_symmetry.space_group_name_H-M   'P 1'
#
loop_
_entity.id
_entity.type
_entity.pdbx_description
1 polymer ?
#
loop_
_entity_poly.entity_id
_entity_poly.type
_entity_poly.pdbx_seq_one_letter_code
_entity_poly.pdbx_strand_id
1 'polypeptide(L)'
;MSVGAARGDVQRDRWVPRSARIALGVVVVVGACGFALAAMRRETGVILGALAASAILVVFSVLGILIAGRKRNPVGLIFSALAVAAVIQLTADDYILRANVTAPGSLPLVVYAEWVDRWIGAAAITLLPLLFLLFPTGRIPSTRWRWVFRAWAASACLWVAGFMLTPGPLDVSNSDHASNPFGVSFGSVLGFVGGAGLLLTALASIASLFVRWRHAVGEERQQLRLLVFVAGVGFIFFWLSGVPGPISSVGWAGFQV
;
A
#
# COMPACT_ATOMS: atom_id res chain seq x y z
N MET A 1 -20.43 -14.80 51.82
CA MET A 1 -19.04 -14.90 51.33
C MET A 1 -18.98 -15.92 50.19
N SER A 2 -18.87 -15.47 48.93
CA SER A 2 -18.32 -16.29 47.84
C SER A 2 -17.93 -15.37 46.67
N VAL A 3 -16.89 -14.57 46.89
CA VAL A 3 -16.15 -13.87 45.82
C VAL A 3 -15.24 -14.91 45.19
N GLY A 4 -15.67 -15.56 44.11
CA GLY A 4 -14.90 -16.68 43.54
C GLY A 4 -15.19 -17.10 42.09
N ALA A 5 -16.02 -16.37 41.35
CA ALA A 5 -16.44 -16.79 40.00
C ALA A 5 -16.12 -15.76 38.89
N ALA A 6 -14.99 -15.07 38.98
CA ALA A 6 -14.62 -14.01 38.02
C ALA A 6 -13.17 -14.10 37.52
N ARG A 7 -12.62 -15.30 37.31
CA ARG A 7 -11.26 -15.49 36.76
C ARG A 7 -11.11 -16.68 35.80
N GLY A 8 -12.11 -16.95 34.97
CA GLY A 8 -11.99 -17.96 33.91
C GLY A 8 -12.83 -17.57 32.71
N ASP A 9 -12.25 -16.80 31.78
CA ASP A 9 -12.61 -16.71 30.34
C ASP A 9 -12.00 -15.48 29.63
N VAL A 10 -10.73 -15.17 29.91
CA VAL A 10 -9.95 -14.23 29.07
C VAL A 10 -8.80 -14.97 28.40
N GLN A 11 -9.09 -16.13 27.83
CA GLN A 11 -8.27 -16.70 26.77
C GLN A 11 -8.98 -16.40 25.45
N ARG A 12 -9.06 -15.11 25.12
CA ARG A 12 -9.41 -14.68 23.75
C ARG A 12 -8.29 -15.22 22.87
N ASP A 13 -8.54 -16.33 22.19
CA ASP A 13 -7.67 -16.90 21.18
C ASP A 13 -7.29 -15.78 20.20
N ARG A 14 -6.09 -15.20 20.38
CA ARG A 14 -5.54 -14.16 19.52
C ARG A 14 -5.07 -14.86 18.26
N TRP A 15 -6.02 -15.26 17.42
CA TRP A 15 -5.71 -15.88 16.14
C TRP A 15 -5.02 -14.83 15.25
N VAL A 16 -3.70 -14.91 15.13
CA VAL A 16 -2.94 -14.06 14.20
C VAL A 16 -2.83 -14.79 12.86
N PRO A 17 -3.39 -14.23 11.78
CA PRO A 17 -3.28 -14.85 10.47
C PRO A 17 -1.80 -15.05 10.08
N ARG A 18 -1.45 -16.23 9.55
CA ARG A 18 -0.07 -16.52 9.09
C ARG A 18 0.41 -15.46 8.08
N SER A 19 -0.46 -15.01 7.19
CA SER A 19 -0.19 -13.95 6.21
C SER A 19 0.20 -12.61 6.85
N ALA A 20 -0.41 -12.25 7.98
CA ALA A 20 -0.10 -10.99 8.66
C ALA A 20 1.27 -11.04 9.37
N ARG A 21 1.68 -12.22 9.89
CA ARG A 21 3.04 -12.42 10.42
C ARG A 21 4.10 -12.36 9.33
N ILE A 22 3.82 -12.97 8.18
CA ILE A 22 4.71 -12.91 7.02
C ILE A 22 4.85 -11.45 6.55
N ALA A 23 3.75 -10.70 6.46
CA ALA A 23 3.78 -9.28 6.08
C ALA A 23 4.67 -8.45 7.03
N LEU A 24 4.58 -8.66 8.34
CA LEU A 24 5.47 -7.98 9.29
C LEU A 24 6.92 -8.39 9.12
N GLY A 25 7.20 -9.69 8.93
CA GLY A 25 8.55 -10.17 8.65
C GLY A 25 9.14 -9.51 7.40
N VAL A 26 8.36 -9.41 6.33
CA VAL A 26 8.76 -8.71 5.10
C VAL A 26 9.03 -7.24 5.36
N VAL A 27 8.15 -6.54 6.07
CA VAL A 27 8.34 -5.11 6.39
C VAL A 27 9.60 -4.88 7.22
N VAL A 28 9.88 -5.74 8.20
CA VAL A 28 11.09 -5.60 9.03
C VAL A 28 12.36 -5.89 8.21
N VAL A 29 12.38 -6.97 7.43
CA VAL A 29 13.56 -7.36 6.65
C VAL A 29 13.84 -6.35 5.54
N VAL A 30 12.84 -6.04 4.72
CA VAL A 30 12.99 -5.13 3.59
C VAL A 30 13.22 -3.70 4.09
N GLY A 31 12.56 -3.27 5.16
CA GLY A 31 12.80 -1.98 5.79
C GLY A 31 14.21 -1.85 6.38
N ALA A 32 14.75 -2.90 6.98
CA ALA A 32 16.14 -2.92 7.45
C ALA A 32 17.14 -2.83 6.29
N CYS A 33 16.83 -3.46 5.15
CA CYS A 33 17.62 -3.32 3.92
C CYS A 33 17.59 -1.89 3.38
N GLY A 34 16.41 -1.27 3.25
CA GLY A 34 16.27 0.12 2.84
C GLY A 34 17.03 1.07 3.78
N PHE A 35 16.89 0.89 5.10
CA PHE A 35 17.65 1.66 6.07
C PHE A 35 19.18 1.48 5.91
N ALA A 36 19.67 0.27 5.66
CA ALA A 36 21.10 0.05 5.42
C ALA A 36 21.58 0.78 4.16
N LEU A 37 20.79 0.78 3.08
CA LEU A 37 21.10 1.54 1.86
C LEU A 37 21.13 3.04 2.12
N ALA A 38 20.14 3.57 2.84
CA ALA A 38 20.09 4.97 3.26
C ALA A 38 21.29 5.35 4.16
N ALA A 39 21.65 4.49 5.12
CA ALA A 39 22.80 4.70 6.01
C ALA A 39 24.13 4.78 5.25
N MET A 40 24.25 4.04 4.14
CA MET A 40 25.45 4.09 3.30
C MET A 40 25.62 5.42 2.56
N ARG A 41 24.57 6.22 2.37
CA ARG A 41 24.67 7.56 1.75
C ARG A 41 25.38 8.57 2.64
N ARG A 42 25.51 8.31 3.95
CA ARG A 42 26.11 9.20 4.96
C ARG A 42 25.50 10.60 5.03
N GLU A 43 24.27 10.77 4.52
CA GLU A 43 23.51 12.02 4.59
C GLU A 43 22.48 11.96 5.71
N THR A 44 22.64 12.81 6.71
CA THR A 44 21.81 12.78 7.93
C THR A 44 20.31 12.93 7.63
N GLY A 45 19.95 13.75 6.63
CA GLY A 45 18.55 13.95 6.22
C GLY A 45 17.91 12.67 5.66
N VAL A 46 18.63 11.95 4.79
CA VAL A 46 18.14 10.71 4.17
C VAL A 46 18.00 9.59 5.20
N ILE A 47 18.94 9.49 6.15
CA ILE A 47 18.91 8.52 7.24
C ILE A 47 17.69 8.75 8.14
N LEU A 48 17.44 10.00 8.52
CA LEU A 48 16.28 10.36 9.35
C LEU A 48 14.96 10.10 8.61
N GLY A 49 14.89 10.41 7.32
CA GLY A 49 13.74 10.11 6.47
C GLY A 49 13.44 8.60 6.39
N ALA A 50 14.46 7.79 6.11
CA ALA A 50 14.34 6.33 6.01
C ALA A 50 13.92 5.70 7.36
N LEU A 51 14.46 6.19 8.48
CA LEU A 51 14.04 5.78 9.82
C LEU A 51 12.58 6.11 10.09
N ALA A 52 12.15 7.34 9.79
CA ALA A 52 10.78 7.77 10.00
C ALA A 52 9.80 6.95 9.14
N ALA A 53 10.10 6.76 7.86
CA ALA A 53 9.30 5.94 6.95
C ALA A 53 9.20 4.48 7.43
N SER A 54 10.34 3.87 7.79
CA SER A 54 10.38 2.49 8.31
C SER A 54 9.57 2.34 9.60
N ALA A 55 9.70 3.29 10.53
CA ALA A 55 8.94 3.28 11.78
C ALA A 55 7.44 3.38 11.52
N ILE A 56 7.01 4.27 10.63
CA ILE A 56 5.60 4.40 10.22
C ILE A 56 5.10 3.09 9.63
N LEU A 57 5.82 2.49 8.68
CA LEU A 57 5.40 1.26 7.99
C LEU A 57 5.34 0.04 8.91
N VAL A 58 6.24 -0.05 9.90
CA VAL A 58 6.16 -1.03 10.98
C VAL A 58 4.90 -0.80 11.81
N VAL A 59 4.60 0.44 12.19
CA VAL A 59 3.37 0.77 12.92
C VAL A 59 2.12 0.37 12.12
N PHE A 60 2.04 0.70 10.83
CA PHE A 60 0.94 0.29 9.97
C PHE A 60 0.80 -1.24 9.87
N SER A 61 1.90 -1.97 9.79
CA SER A 61 1.91 -3.44 9.75
C SER A 61 1.45 -4.07 11.06
N VAL A 62 1.93 -3.54 12.19
CA VAL A 62 1.52 -3.96 13.53
C VAL A 62 0.03 -3.67 13.75
N LEU A 63 -0.44 -2.49 13.35
CA LEU A 63 -1.86 -2.14 13.40
C LEU A 63 -2.69 -3.09 12.53
N GLY A 64 -2.24 -3.40 11.31
CA GLY A 64 -2.89 -4.36 10.42
C GLY A 64 -3.03 -5.75 11.05
N ILE A 65 -1.95 -6.27 11.67
CA ILE A 65 -1.96 -7.52 12.44
C ILE A 65 -2.96 -7.47 13.59
N LEU A 66 -2.91 -6.41 14.40
CA LEU A 66 -3.75 -6.27 15.58
C LEU A 66 -5.24 -6.19 15.21
N ILE A 67 -5.57 -5.48 14.12
CA ILE A 67 -6.93 -5.37 13.60
C ILE A 67 -7.40 -6.71 13.01
N ALA A 68 -6.56 -7.38 12.23
CA ALA A 68 -6.87 -8.68 11.62
C ALA A 68 -7.13 -9.76 12.69
N GLY A 69 -6.31 -9.79 13.75
CA GLY A 69 -6.42 -10.78 14.82
C GLY A 69 -7.56 -10.54 15.81
N ARG A 70 -7.98 -9.28 16.01
CA ARG A 70 -9.05 -8.96 16.98
C ARG A 70 -10.47 -9.15 16.43
N LYS A 71 -10.70 -8.94 15.13
CA LYS A 71 -12.05 -8.99 14.53
C LYS A 71 -12.20 -9.88 13.29
N ARG A 72 -11.17 -10.66 12.90
CA ARG A 72 -11.12 -11.39 11.61
C ARG A 72 -11.54 -10.47 10.43
N ASN A 73 -11.12 -9.21 10.50
CA ASN A 73 -11.52 -8.20 9.52
C ASN A 73 -10.48 -8.14 8.38
N PRO A 74 -10.87 -8.41 7.12
CA PRO A 74 -9.97 -8.30 5.96
C PRO A 74 -9.37 -6.91 5.77
N VAL A 75 -9.97 -5.86 6.34
CA VAL A 75 -9.40 -4.51 6.33
C VAL A 75 -8.00 -4.47 6.97
N GLY A 76 -7.74 -5.24 8.03
CA GLY A 76 -6.42 -5.33 8.65
C GLY A 76 -5.36 -5.91 7.71
N LEU A 77 -5.75 -6.86 6.85
CA LEU A 77 -4.86 -7.44 5.83
C LEU A 77 -4.54 -6.44 4.72
N ILE A 78 -5.48 -5.57 4.37
CA ILE A 78 -5.26 -4.50 3.38
C ILE A 78 -4.20 -3.51 3.88
N PHE A 79 -4.29 -3.08 5.14
CA PHE A 79 -3.28 -2.20 5.72
C PHE A 79 -1.89 -2.85 5.77
N SER A 80 -1.82 -4.15 6.11
CA SER A 80 -0.55 -4.89 6.03
C SER A 80 -0.01 -4.99 4.60
N ALA A 81 -0.87 -5.24 3.61
CA ALA A 81 -0.46 -5.31 2.20
C ALA A 81 0.04 -3.96 1.68
N LEU A 82 -0.62 -2.85 2.04
CA LEU A 82 -0.17 -1.49 1.71
C LEU A 82 1.20 -1.19 2.33
N ALA A 83 1.41 -1.57 3.59
CA ALA A 83 2.71 -1.37 4.25
C ALA A 83 3.83 -2.17 3.57
N VAL A 84 3.56 -3.43 3.19
CA VAL A 84 4.52 -4.26 2.44
C VAL A 84 4.86 -3.63 1.09
N ALA A 85 3.86 -3.19 0.33
CA ALA A 85 4.08 -2.57 -0.97
C ALA A 85 4.93 -1.29 -0.85
N ALA A 86 4.65 -0.43 0.13
CA ALA A 86 5.41 0.79 0.36
C ALA A 86 6.86 0.53 0.77
N VAL A 87 7.12 -0.46 1.64
CA VAL A 87 8.49 -0.82 2.02
C VAL A 87 9.27 -1.36 0.82
N ILE A 88 8.64 -2.19 -0.02
CA ILE A 88 9.27 -2.71 -1.24
C ILE A 88 9.63 -1.57 -2.19
N GLN A 89 8.70 -0.64 -2.42
CA GLN A 89 8.90 0.53 -3.29
C GLN A 89 10.08 1.39 -2.81
N LEU A 90 10.06 1.85 -1.55
CA LEU A 90 11.13 2.67 -0.99
C LEU A 90 12.51 1.99 -1.07
N THR A 91 12.55 0.68 -0.85
CA THR A 91 13.80 -0.08 -0.90
C THR A 91 14.27 -0.27 -2.34
N ALA A 92 13.34 -0.45 -3.29
CA ALA A 92 13.66 -0.52 -4.71
C ALA A 92 14.23 0.83 -5.20
N ASP A 93 13.64 1.95 -4.81
CA ASP A 93 14.15 3.29 -5.12
C ASP A 93 15.59 3.50 -4.65
N ASP A 94 15.87 3.16 -3.38
CA ASP A 94 17.22 3.24 -2.83
C ASP A 94 18.21 2.33 -3.54
N TYR A 95 17.76 1.15 -3.95
CA TYR A 95 18.56 0.18 -4.70
C TYR A 95 18.90 0.69 -6.10
N ILE A 96 17.90 1.18 -6.84
CA ILE A 96 18.03 1.71 -8.21
C ILE A 96 18.93 2.94 -8.22
N LEU A 97 18.67 3.88 -7.32
CA LEU A 97 19.47 5.10 -7.20
C LEU A 97 20.93 4.79 -6.85
N ARG A 98 21.16 3.75 -6.04
CA ARG A 98 22.52 3.28 -5.78
C ARG A 98 23.19 2.68 -7.00
N ALA A 99 22.50 1.79 -7.69
CA ALA A 99 23.09 1.02 -8.76
C ALA A 99 23.33 1.82 -10.05
N ASN A 100 22.56 2.90 -10.26
CA ASN A 100 22.64 3.72 -11.47
C ASN A 100 23.35 5.07 -11.25
N VAL A 101 23.24 5.69 -10.07
CA VAL A 101 23.77 7.04 -9.83
C VAL A 101 24.95 7.05 -8.87
N THR A 102 24.77 6.57 -7.63
CA THR A 102 25.81 6.78 -6.59
C THR A 102 26.98 5.80 -6.67
N ALA A 103 26.76 4.58 -7.17
CA ALA A 103 27.81 3.59 -7.42
C ALA A 103 27.44 2.71 -8.63
N PRO A 104 27.60 3.24 -9.87
CA PRO A 104 27.24 2.55 -11.10
C PRO A 104 27.81 1.14 -11.19
N GLY A 105 26.96 0.14 -11.43
CA GLY A 105 27.36 -1.27 -11.60
C GLY A 105 27.73 -2.00 -10.30
N SER A 106 27.57 -1.38 -9.14
CA SER A 106 27.89 -2.00 -7.83
C SER A 106 26.89 -3.07 -7.39
N LEU A 107 25.66 -3.02 -7.91
CA LEU A 107 24.58 -3.93 -7.53
C LEU A 107 24.05 -4.66 -8.77
N PRO A 108 23.87 -5.99 -8.71
CA PRO A 108 23.32 -6.76 -9.83
C PRO A 108 21.80 -6.56 -9.94
N LEU A 109 21.17 -7.08 -11.00
CA LEU A 109 19.70 -7.20 -11.11
C LEU A 109 18.90 -5.88 -11.05
N VAL A 110 19.51 -4.73 -11.35
CA VAL A 110 18.86 -3.41 -11.30
C VAL A 110 17.59 -3.36 -12.14
N VAL A 111 17.62 -3.92 -13.36
CA VAL A 111 16.45 -4.01 -14.26
C VAL A 111 15.25 -4.71 -13.61
N TYR A 112 15.48 -5.67 -12.71
CA TYR A 112 14.39 -6.33 -11.98
C TYR A 112 13.88 -5.49 -10.82
N ALA A 113 14.74 -4.72 -10.15
CA ALA A 113 14.33 -3.75 -9.14
C ALA A 113 13.47 -2.65 -9.78
N GLU A 114 13.88 -2.12 -10.93
CA GLU A 114 13.11 -1.16 -11.73
C GLU A 114 11.78 -1.73 -12.19
N TRP A 115 11.77 -3.00 -12.61
CA TRP A 115 10.54 -3.69 -12.98
C TRP A 115 9.60 -3.85 -11.79
N VAL A 116 10.09 -4.21 -10.60
CA VAL A 116 9.28 -4.30 -9.39
C VAL A 116 8.71 -2.96 -8.99
N ASP A 117 9.54 -1.92 -8.98
CA ASP A 117 9.14 -0.56 -8.62
C ASP A 117 7.96 -0.06 -9.50
N ARG A 118 8.06 -0.32 -10.81
CA ARG A 118 7.03 0.06 -11.78
C ARG A 118 5.63 -0.45 -11.44
N TRP A 119 5.46 -1.69 -10.95
CA TRP A 119 4.13 -2.27 -10.73
C TRP A 119 3.70 -2.34 -9.26
N ILE A 120 4.63 -2.29 -8.30
CA ILE A 120 4.28 -2.44 -6.89
C ILE A 120 3.40 -1.29 -6.37
N GLY A 121 3.69 -0.05 -6.80
CA GLY A 121 2.86 1.11 -6.51
C GLY A 121 1.47 1.01 -7.14
N ALA A 122 1.40 0.53 -8.39
CA ALA A 122 0.14 0.26 -9.08
C ALA A 122 -0.70 -0.78 -8.32
N ALA A 123 -0.09 -1.85 -7.82
CA ALA A 123 -0.76 -2.87 -7.01
C ALA A 123 -1.31 -2.29 -5.70
N ALA A 124 -0.55 -1.43 -5.01
CA ALA A 124 -1.00 -0.75 -3.79
C ALA A 124 -2.25 0.10 -4.05
N ILE A 125 -2.31 0.84 -5.17
CA ILE A 125 -3.46 1.67 -5.54
C ILE A 125 -4.73 0.83 -5.71
N THR A 126 -4.61 -0.40 -6.25
CA THR A 126 -5.77 -1.28 -6.43
C THR A 126 -6.43 -1.68 -5.11
N LEU A 127 -5.74 -1.57 -3.98
CA LEU A 127 -6.29 -1.90 -2.66
C LEU A 127 -7.25 -0.83 -2.12
N LEU A 128 -7.21 0.40 -2.63
CA LEU A 128 -8.07 1.49 -2.15
C LEU A 128 -9.56 1.26 -2.45
N PRO A 129 -9.98 0.91 -3.69
CA PRO A 129 -11.37 0.53 -3.96
C PRO A 129 -11.84 -0.63 -3.09
N LEU A 130 -10.99 -1.64 -2.90
CA LEU A 130 -11.32 -2.79 -2.05
C LEU A 130 -11.51 -2.37 -0.59
N LEU A 131 -10.65 -1.50 -0.08
CA LEU A 131 -10.76 -0.93 1.25
C LEU A 131 -12.11 -0.25 1.42
N PHE A 132 -12.51 0.63 0.49
CA PHE A 132 -13.81 1.29 0.53
C PHE A 132 -14.98 0.32 0.42
N LEU A 133 -14.88 -0.73 -0.40
CA LEU A 133 -15.93 -1.72 -0.53
C LEU A 133 -16.14 -2.51 0.76
N LEU A 134 -15.07 -2.91 1.44
CA LEU A 134 -15.11 -3.74 2.64
C LEU A 134 -15.27 -2.95 3.95
N PHE A 135 -14.90 -1.67 3.97
CA PHE A 135 -14.97 -0.85 5.18
C PHE A 135 -16.42 -0.56 5.59
N PRO A 136 -16.77 -0.60 6.90
CA PRO A 136 -15.91 -0.93 8.05
C PRO A 136 -15.96 -2.41 8.46
N THR A 137 -17.03 -3.13 8.07
CA THR A 137 -17.38 -4.44 8.63
C THR A 137 -16.58 -5.61 8.06
N GLY A 138 -15.81 -5.38 6.99
CA GLY A 138 -15.06 -6.42 6.29
C GLY A 138 -15.93 -7.35 5.45
N ARG A 139 -17.22 -7.01 5.24
CA ARG A 139 -18.19 -7.84 4.54
C ARG A 139 -18.79 -7.09 3.36
N ILE A 140 -19.09 -7.84 2.31
CA ILE A 140 -19.78 -7.32 1.12
C ILE A 140 -21.25 -7.03 1.49
N PRO A 141 -21.79 -5.82 1.23
CA PRO A 141 -23.09 -5.40 1.76
C PRO A 141 -24.30 -6.20 1.26
N SER A 142 -24.29 -6.70 0.02
CA SER A 142 -25.35 -7.54 -0.56
C SER A 142 -24.85 -8.32 -1.79
N THR A 143 -25.62 -9.30 -2.25
CA THR A 143 -25.27 -10.17 -3.39
C THR A 143 -24.89 -9.39 -4.65
N ARG A 144 -25.55 -8.26 -4.91
CA ARG A 144 -25.23 -7.35 -6.03
C ARG A 144 -23.82 -6.75 -5.97
N TRP A 145 -23.28 -6.50 -4.78
CA TRP A 145 -21.92 -5.97 -4.60
C TRP A 145 -20.83 -7.03 -4.78
N ARG A 146 -21.19 -8.32 -4.84
CA ARG A 146 -20.24 -9.38 -5.22
C ARG A 146 -19.78 -9.21 -6.66
N TRP A 147 -20.62 -8.67 -7.54
CA TRP A 147 -20.23 -8.33 -8.91
C TRP A 147 -19.22 -7.19 -8.95
N VAL A 148 -19.38 -6.17 -8.11
CA VAL A 148 -18.40 -5.08 -7.95
C VAL A 148 -17.06 -5.62 -7.46
N PHE A 149 -17.07 -6.54 -6.49
CA PHE A 149 -15.85 -7.20 -6.03
C PHE A 149 -15.17 -8.02 -7.15
N ARG A 150 -15.93 -8.79 -7.93
CA ARG A 150 -15.38 -9.57 -9.07
C ARG A 150 -14.82 -8.66 -10.16
N ALA A 151 -15.54 -7.60 -10.50
CA ALA A 151 -15.09 -6.59 -11.46
C ALA A 151 -13.84 -5.88 -10.96
N TRP A 152 -13.77 -5.56 -9.67
CA TRP A 152 -12.57 -5.01 -9.04
C TRP A 152 -11.40 -5.98 -9.16
N ALA A 153 -11.58 -7.26 -8.81
CA ALA A 153 -10.51 -8.24 -8.86
C ALA A 153 -9.96 -8.41 -10.27
N ALA A 154 -10.83 -8.51 -11.28
CA ALA A 154 -10.43 -8.58 -12.69
C ALA A 154 -9.69 -7.30 -13.13
N SER A 155 -10.22 -6.13 -12.77
CA SER A 155 -9.63 -4.84 -13.14
C SER A 155 -8.27 -4.63 -12.47
N ALA A 156 -8.13 -5.01 -11.20
CA ALA A 156 -6.87 -4.97 -10.47
C ALA A 156 -5.82 -5.88 -11.11
N CYS A 157 -6.20 -7.11 -11.49
CA CYS A 157 -5.30 -8.03 -12.19
C CYS A 157 -4.85 -7.46 -13.53
N LEU A 158 -5.78 -6.92 -14.32
CA LEU A 158 -5.46 -6.32 -15.62
C LEU A 158 -4.57 -5.07 -15.48
N TRP A 159 -4.84 -4.22 -14.49
CA TRP A 159 -4.05 -3.03 -14.20
C TRP A 159 -2.61 -3.40 -13.84
N VAL A 160 -2.43 -4.29 -12.86
CA VAL A 160 -1.11 -4.71 -12.41
C VAL A 160 -0.37 -5.45 -13.53
N ALA A 161 -1.04 -6.35 -14.25
CA ALA A 161 -0.46 -7.01 -15.42
C ALA A 161 -0.07 -6.01 -16.51
N GLY A 162 -0.86 -4.95 -16.72
CA GLY A 162 -0.51 -3.86 -17.62
C GLY A 162 0.79 -3.18 -17.22
N PHE A 163 0.97 -2.82 -15.95
CA PHE A 163 2.23 -2.23 -15.48
C PHE A 163 3.41 -3.18 -15.60
N MET A 164 3.22 -4.48 -15.31
CA MET A 164 4.26 -5.51 -15.43
C MET A 164 4.68 -5.77 -16.88
N LEU A 165 3.74 -5.70 -17.83
CA LEU A 165 3.91 -6.20 -19.20
C LEU A 165 3.91 -5.09 -20.25
N THR A 166 3.73 -3.83 -19.88
CA THR A 166 3.79 -2.71 -20.85
C THR A 166 5.21 -2.60 -21.39
N PRO A 167 5.39 -2.66 -22.73
CA PRO A 167 6.69 -2.55 -23.35
C PRO A 167 7.17 -1.10 -23.31
N GLY A 168 8.48 -0.91 -23.39
CA GLY A 168 9.11 0.40 -23.35
C GLY A 168 10.05 0.56 -22.16
N PRO A 169 10.63 1.76 -21.99
CA PRO A 169 11.58 2.04 -20.94
C PRO A 169 10.93 1.96 -19.55
N LEU A 170 11.70 1.47 -18.58
CA LEU A 170 11.40 1.52 -17.15
C LEU A 170 11.82 2.90 -16.63
N ASP A 171 10.99 3.92 -16.86
CA ASP A 171 11.22 5.29 -16.39
C ASP A 171 10.92 5.39 -14.87
N VAL A 172 11.82 4.86 -14.05
CA VAL A 172 11.70 4.85 -12.59
C VAL A 172 12.98 5.39 -11.93
N SER A 173 12.82 6.28 -10.96
CA SER A 173 13.90 6.73 -10.05
C SER A 173 15.23 7.10 -10.72
N ASN A 174 15.16 7.93 -11.76
CA ASN A 174 16.32 8.45 -12.53
C ASN A 174 17.26 7.34 -13.06
N SER A 175 16.70 6.20 -13.47
CA SER A 175 17.44 5.08 -14.06
C SER A 175 17.98 5.37 -15.46
N ASP A 176 19.03 4.63 -15.86
CA ASP A 176 19.27 4.38 -17.28
C ASP A 176 18.03 3.67 -17.83
N HIS A 177 17.47 4.15 -18.94
CA HIS A 177 16.18 3.72 -19.50
C HIS A 177 16.19 2.26 -20.00
N ALA A 178 16.40 1.30 -19.11
CA ALA A 178 16.36 -0.12 -19.41
C ALA A 178 14.95 -0.46 -19.91
N SER A 179 14.89 -1.22 -21.00
CA SER A 179 13.60 -1.66 -21.54
C SER A 179 13.01 -2.75 -20.65
N ASN A 180 11.69 -2.71 -20.46
CA ASN A 180 10.98 -3.72 -19.69
C ASN A 180 11.26 -5.14 -20.26
N PRO A 181 11.92 -6.03 -19.49
CA PRO A 181 12.28 -7.37 -19.98
C PRO A 181 11.07 -8.26 -20.25
N PHE A 182 9.90 -7.94 -19.67
CA PHE A 182 8.65 -8.68 -19.81
C PHE A 182 7.62 -7.96 -20.68
N GLY A 183 8.05 -6.96 -21.46
CA GLY A 183 7.19 -6.18 -22.34
C GLY A 183 6.52 -7.02 -23.43
N VAL A 184 5.20 -6.90 -23.56
CA VAL A 184 4.42 -7.51 -24.65
C VAL A 184 3.51 -6.47 -25.31
N SER A 185 3.24 -6.61 -26.60
CA SER A 185 2.53 -5.58 -27.40
C SER A 185 1.15 -5.18 -26.85
N PHE A 186 0.46 -6.09 -26.16
CA PHE A 186 -0.86 -5.85 -25.58
C PHE A 186 -0.83 -5.38 -24.11
N GLY A 187 0.35 -5.22 -23.49
CA GLY A 187 0.48 -4.82 -22.08
C GLY A 187 -0.17 -3.46 -21.79
N SER A 188 -0.01 -2.50 -22.68
CA SER A 188 -0.64 -1.17 -22.56
C SER A 188 -2.17 -1.24 -22.60
N VAL A 189 -2.73 -2.14 -23.41
CA VAL A 189 -4.18 -2.36 -23.50
C VAL A 189 -4.71 -2.97 -22.20
N LEU A 190 -4.00 -3.94 -21.59
CA LEU A 190 -4.35 -4.49 -20.28
C LEU A 190 -4.38 -3.40 -19.21
N GLY A 191 -3.36 -2.53 -19.19
CA GLY A 191 -3.29 -1.39 -18.28
C GLY A 191 -4.47 -0.45 -18.48
N PHE A 192 -4.78 -0.06 -19.72
CA PHE A 192 -5.90 0.82 -20.00
C PHE A 192 -7.25 0.24 -19.55
N VAL A 193 -7.54 -1.01 -19.93
CA VAL A 193 -8.79 -1.70 -19.58
C VAL A 193 -8.90 -1.90 -18.08
N GLY A 194 -7.82 -2.34 -17.43
CA GLY A 194 -7.74 -2.48 -15.98
C GLY A 194 -7.96 -1.16 -15.25
N GLY A 195 -7.42 -0.07 -15.77
CA GLY A 195 -7.55 1.27 -15.20
C GLY A 195 -8.95 1.81 -15.27
N ALA A 196 -9.59 1.69 -16.43
CA ALA A 196 -10.98 2.06 -16.63
C ALA A 196 -11.90 1.25 -15.69
N GLY A 197 -11.68 -0.06 -15.59
CA GLY A 197 -12.42 -0.92 -14.67
C GLY A 197 -12.20 -0.59 -13.19
N LEU A 198 -10.96 -0.26 -12.81
CA LEU A 198 -10.63 0.19 -11.46
C LEU A 198 -11.31 1.51 -11.12
N LEU A 199 -11.35 2.47 -12.05
CA LEU A 199 -12.05 3.74 -11.85
C LEU A 199 -13.55 3.50 -11.62
N LEU A 200 -14.19 2.69 -12.45
CA LEU A 200 -15.61 2.36 -12.30
C LEU A 200 -15.90 1.65 -10.98
N THR A 201 -15.05 0.70 -10.58
CA THR A 201 -15.22 -0.03 -9.33
C THR A 201 -14.89 0.82 -8.10
N ALA A 202 -13.98 1.80 -8.21
CA ALA A 202 -13.73 2.80 -7.19
C ALA A 202 -14.97 3.68 -6.98
N LEU A 203 -15.57 4.19 -8.05
CA LEU A 203 -16.80 4.98 -7.99
C LEU A 203 -17.96 4.18 -7.38
N ALA A 204 -18.11 2.92 -7.79
CA ALA A 204 -19.10 2.02 -7.19
C ALA A 204 -18.82 1.79 -5.69
N SER A 205 -17.56 1.60 -5.30
CA SER A 205 -17.17 1.40 -3.90
C SER A 205 -17.45 2.64 -3.05
N ILE A 206 -17.22 3.83 -3.60
CA ILE A 206 -17.61 5.10 -2.97
C ILE A 206 -19.14 5.19 -2.85
N ALA A 207 -19.90 4.87 -3.90
CA ALA A 207 -21.36 4.83 -3.85
C ALA A 207 -21.88 3.86 -2.77
N SER A 208 -21.18 2.74 -2.55
CA SER A 208 -21.52 1.79 -1.49
C SER A 208 -21.38 2.39 -0.09
N LEU A 209 -20.43 3.32 0.13
CA LEU A 209 -20.30 4.05 1.40
C LEU A 209 -21.50 4.96 1.62
N PHE A 210 -21.99 5.65 0.59
CA PHE A 210 -23.19 6.49 0.68
C PHE A 210 -24.46 5.68 0.95
N VAL A 211 -24.62 4.53 0.29
CA VAL A 211 -25.75 3.63 0.56
C VAL A 211 -25.73 3.15 2.01
N ARG A 212 -24.56 2.80 2.55
CA ARG A 212 -24.40 2.39 3.96
C ARG A 212 -24.63 3.55 4.92
N TRP A 213 -24.11 4.73 4.60
CA TRP A 213 -24.31 5.94 5.41
C TRP A 213 -25.79 6.24 5.65
N ARG A 214 -26.65 6.04 4.64
CA ARG A 214 -28.10 6.24 4.76
C ARG A 214 -28.78 5.26 5.72
N HIS A 215 -28.17 4.09 5.96
CA HIS A 215 -28.73 3.04 6.82
C HIS A 215 -27.96 2.90 8.16
N ALA A 216 -26.85 3.62 8.34
CA ALA A 216 -25.96 3.49 9.49
C ALA A 216 -26.51 4.20 10.74
N VAL A 217 -26.56 3.49 11.87
CA VAL A 217 -26.98 4.00 13.19
C VAL A 217 -25.85 3.75 14.21
N GLY A 218 -25.63 4.69 15.13
CA GLY A 218 -24.65 4.52 16.22
C GLY A 218 -23.18 4.49 15.78
N GLU A 219 -22.41 3.50 16.25
CA GLU A 219 -20.95 3.38 16.06
C GLU A 219 -20.52 3.29 14.58
N GLU A 220 -21.36 2.71 13.71
CA GLU A 220 -21.03 2.56 12.28
C GLU A 220 -20.95 3.93 11.58
N ARG A 221 -21.79 4.89 11.97
CA ARG A 221 -21.77 6.25 11.43
C ARG A 221 -20.51 7.01 11.87
N GLN A 222 -20.00 6.73 13.07
CA GLN A 222 -18.76 7.31 13.56
C GLN A 222 -17.53 6.75 12.83
N GLN A 223 -17.52 5.45 12.49
CA GLN A 223 -16.45 4.85 11.69
C GLN A 223 -16.42 5.42 10.27
N LEU A 224 -17.58 5.63 9.63
CA LEU A 224 -17.65 6.27 8.32
C LEU A 224 -17.20 7.74 8.36
N ARG A 225 -17.55 8.49 9.42
CA ARG A 225 -17.04 9.85 9.63
C ARG A 225 -15.51 9.87 9.75
N LEU A 226 -14.95 8.94 10.52
CA LEU A 226 -13.50 8.82 10.68
C LEU A 226 -12.82 8.52 9.34
N LEU A 227 -13.40 7.62 8.52
CA LEU A 227 -12.87 7.33 7.19
C LEU A 227 -12.85 8.59 6.30
N VAL A 228 -13.95 9.33 6.24
CA VAL A 228 -14.04 10.56 5.43
C VAL A 228 -13.07 11.62 5.95
N PHE A 229 -12.95 11.74 7.27
CA PHE A 229 -11.98 12.66 7.89
C PHE A 229 -10.54 12.29 7.52
N VAL A 230 -10.15 11.02 7.69
CA VAL A 230 -8.80 10.54 7.35
C VAL A 230 -8.53 10.66 5.86
N ALA A 231 -9.50 10.31 5.01
CA ALA A 231 -9.37 10.47 3.55
C ALA A 231 -9.23 11.95 3.16
N GLY A 232 -10.00 12.85 3.79
CA GLY A 232 -9.90 14.29 3.58
C GLY A 232 -8.57 14.86 4.03
N VAL A 233 -8.10 14.49 5.23
CA VAL A 233 -6.77 14.88 5.74
C VAL A 233 -5.67 14.35 4.84
N GLY A 234 -5.75 13.08 4.42
CA GLY A 234 -4.80 12.48 3.49
C GLY A 234 -4.78 13.17 2.13
N PHE A 235 -5.95 13.53 1.59
CA PHE A 235 -6.06 14.30 0.36
C PHE A 235 -5.43 15.69 0.50
N ILE A 236 -5.71 16.39 1.60
CA ILE A 236 -5.11 17.70 1.89
C ILE A 236 -3.58 17.56 2.01
N PHE A 237 -3.10 16.56 2.72
CA PHE A 237 -1.67 16.29 2.87
C PHE A 237 -1.01 15.99 1.52
N PHE A 238 -1.62 15.14 0.69
CA PHE A 238 -1.18 14.86 -0.67
C PHE A 238 -1.14 16.14 -1.52
N TRP A 239 -2.19 16.94 -1.48
CA TRP A 239 -2.27 18.20 -2.22
C TRP A 239 -1.19 19.18 -1.76
N LEU A 240 -1.00 19.35 -0.44
CA LEU A 240 0.06 20.17 0.14
C LEU A 240 1.47 19.66 -0.19
N SER A 241 1.66 18.34 -0.33
CA SER A 241 2.94 17.75 -0.75
C SER A 241 3.25 18.00 -2.23
N GLY A 242 2.22 18.23 -3.05
CA GLY A 242 2.35 18.61 -4.46
C GLY A 242 2.47 20.12 -4.69
N VAL A 243 2.22 20.96 -3.69
CA VAL A 243 2.46 22.42 -3.75
C VAL A 243 3.95 22.67 -3.47
N PRO A 244 4.70 23.36 -4.35
CA PRO A 244 6.09 23.73 -4.08
C PRO A 244 6.20 24.56 -2.79
N GLY A 245 6.89 24.05 -1.77
CA GLY A 245 7.03 24.70 -0.47
C GLY A 245 7.90 23.90 0.52
N PRO A 246 8.08 24.37 1.77
CA PRO A 246 8.99 23.73 2.74
C PRO A 246 8.65 22.25 3.02
N ILE A 247 7.37 21.86 2.91
CA ILE A 247 6.92 20.48 3.15
C ILE A 247 7.22 19.56 1.96
N SER A 248 7.08 20.03 0.72
CA SER A 248 7.48 19.26 -0.46
C SER A 248 9.00 19.08 -0.53
N SER A 249 9.77 20.02 0.02
CA SER A 249 11.23 19.85 0.14
C SER A 249 11.63 18.74 1.12
N VAL A 250 10.86 18.41 2.15
CA VAL A 250 11.20 17.30 3.06
C VAL A 250 10.88 15.93 2.45
N GLY A 251 9.86 15.84 1.58
CA GLY A 251 9.49 14.61 0.88
C GLY A 251 10.31 14.35 -0.40
N TRP A 252 10.73 15.40 -1.10
CA TRP A 252 11.40 15.32 -2.40
C TRP A 252 12.90 15.68 -2.38
N ALA A 253 13.42 16.37 -1.35
CA ALA A 253 14.86 16.68 -1.30
C ALA A 253 15.74 15.45 -1.02
N GLY A 254 15.17 14.33 -0.58
CA GLY A 254 15.88 13.05 -0.53
C GLY A 254 16.07 12.37 -1.89
N PHE A 255 15.41 12.86 -2.95
CA PHE A 255 15.35 12.26 -4.29
C PHE A 255 16.02 13.11 -5.38
N GLN A 256 16.60 14.26 -5.04
CA GLN A 256 17.37 15.08 -5.98
C GLN A 256 18.83 15.16 -5.54
N VAL A 257 19.58 14.10 -5.86
CA VAL A 257 21.02 14.13 -6.12
C VAL A 257 21.27 13.33 -7.38
#